data_AF-A0AAC9J3D7-F1
#
_entry.id   AF-A0AAC9J3D7-F1
#
_cell.length_a   1.000
_cell.length_b   1.000
_cell.length_c   1.000
_cell.angle_alpha   90.00
_cell.angle_beta   90.00
_cell.angle_gamma   90.00
#
_symmetry.space_group_name_H-M   'P 1'
#
loop_
_entity.id
_entity.type
_entity.pdbx_description
1 polymer ?
#
loop_
_entity_poly.entity_id
_entity_poly.type
_entity_poly.pdbx_seq_one_letter_code
_entity_poly.pdbx_strand_id
1 'polypeptide(L)'
;MRQHTRFYKKIYQLLYTLNDFLLGLWFLIGSIFFYFEPLKTWGVTLFVIASLQFVLKPTIRLIHEIDAKRYYGRKYDEEIRNT
;
A
#
# COMPACT_ATOMS: atom_id res chain seq x y z
N MET A 1 -10.81 -26.68 -14.17
CA MET A 1 -9.88 -25.69 -14.76
C MET A 1 -9.93 -24.34 -14.01
N ARG A 2 -9.28 -24.18 -12.83
CA ARG A 2 -9.13 -22.87 -12.16
C ARG A 2 -7.91 -22.86 -11.21
N GLN A 3 -6.69 -22.79 -11.75
CA GLN A 3 -5.47 -22.65 -10.93
C GLN A 3 -4.54 -21.49 -11.38
N HIS A 4 -5.07 -20.44 -12.04
CA HIS A 4 -4.24 -19.34 -12.58
C HIS A 4 -4.31 -17.98 -11.84
N THR A 5 -4.76 -17.92 -10.57
CA THR A 5 -4.90 -16.63 -9.85
C THR A 5 -3.94 -16.41 -8.67
N ARG A 6 -3.16 -17.41 -8.26
CA ARG A 6 -2.25 -17.25 -7.10
C ARG A 6 -0.95 -16.49 -7.40
N PHE A 7 -0.45 -16.56 -8.63
CA PHE A 7 0.76 -15.82 -9.02
C PHE A 7 0.52 -14.31 -9.07
N TYR A 8 -0.65 -13.89 -9.56
CA TYR A 8 -1.03 -12.48 -9.63
C TYR A 8 -1.01 -11.83 -8.25
N LYS A 9 -1.55 -12.49 -7.22
CA LYS A 9 -1.56 -11.95 -5.85
C LYS A 9 -0.15 -11.67 -5.29
N LYS A 10 0.83 -12.53 -5.55
CA LYS A 10 2.21 -12.37 -5.05
C LYS A 10 2.93 -11.20 -5.71
N ILE A 11 2.78 -11.04 -7.03
CA ILE A 11 3.39 -9.93 -7.78
C ILE A 11 2.80 -8.60 -7.29
N TYR A 12 1.48 -8.53 -7.06
CA TYR A 12 0.86 -7.32 -6.49
C TYR A 12 1.37 -6.98 -5.10
N GLN A 13 1.56 -7.98 -4.24
CA GLN A 13 2.15 -7.79 -2.92
C GLN A 13 3.59 -7.27 -2.99
N LEU A 14 4.39 -7.81 -3.92
CA LEU A 14 5.77 -7.38 -4.14
C LEU A 14 5.84 -5.97 -4.72
N LEU A 15 5.02 -5.63 -5.73
CA LEU A 15 4.92 -4.27 -6.26
C LEU A 15 4.55 -3.30 -5.15
N TYR A 16 3.62 -3.68 -4.29
CA TYR A 16 3.20 -2.84 -3.17
C TYR A 16 4.35 -2.61 -2.18
N THR A 17 5.11 -3.64 -1.82
CA THR A 17 6.31 -3.49 -0.97
C THR A 17 7.38 -2.62 -1.64
N LEU A 18 7.65 -2.83 -2.92
CA LEU A 18 8.57 -2.00 -3.70
C LEU A 18 8.12 -0.53 -3.73
N ASN A 19 6.81 -0.30 -3.86
CA ASN A 19 6.23 1.03 -3.84
C ASN A 19 6.48 1.75 -2.50
N ASP A 20 6.44 1.04 -1.36
CA ASP A 20 6.82 1.61 -0.05
C ASP A 20 8.30 2.00 -0.01
N PHE A 21 9.14 1.13 -0.58
CA PHE A 21 10.58 1.35 -0.59
C PHE A 21 10.94 2.58 -1.45
N LEU A 22 10.31 2.70 -2.64
CA LEU A 22 10.43 3.88 -3.49
C LEU A 22 9.93 5.13 -2.77
N LEU A 23 8.80 5.04 -2.06
CA LEU A 23 8.25 6.18 -1.32
C LEU A 23 9.24 6.69 -0.26
N GLY A 24 9.80 5.80 0.54
CA GLY A 24 10.84 6.14 1.52
C GLY A 24 12.07 6.75 0.86
N LEU A 25 12.48 6.24 -0.31
CA LEU A 25 13.60 6.77 -1.09
C LEU A 25 13.31 8.20 -1.58
N TRP A 26 12.11 8.45 -2.11
CA TRP A 26 11.68 9.78 -2.56
C TRP A 26 11.62 10.78 -1.42
N PHE A 27 11.17 10.35 -0.24
CA PHE A 27 11.14 11.17 0.97
C PHE A 27 12.56 11.55 1.43
N LEU A 28 13.49 10.60 1.41
CA LEU A 28 14.89 10.81 1.76
C LEU A 28 15.57 11.76 0.77
N ILE A 29 15.42 11.53 -0.54
CA ILE A 29 15.98 12.39 -1.59
C ILE A 29 15.37 13.79 -1.52
N GLY A 30 14.05 13.89 -1.38
CA GLY A 30 13.34 15.17 -1.24
C GLY A 30 13.81 15.96 -0.01
N SER A 31 14.06 15.27 1.10
CA SER A 31 14.63 15.89 2.31
C SER A 31 16.04 16.43 2.08
N ILE A 32 16.88 15.74 1.30
CA ILE A 32 18.23 16.22 0.95
C ILE A 32 18.13 17.41 0.00
N PHE A 33 17.23 17.37 -0.99
CA PHE A 33 17.03 18.45 -1.96
C PHE A 33 16.56 19.74 -1.31
N PHE A 34 15.90 19.67 -0.16
CA PHE A 34 15.47 20.84 0.61
C PHE A 34 16.63 21.71 1.12
N TYR A 35 17.84 21.15 1.23
CA TYR A 35 19.05 21.88 1.63
C TYR A 35 19.65 22.75 0.52
N PHE A 36 19.29 22.50 -0.74
CA PHE A 36 19.83 23.23 -1.89
C PHE A 36 18.72 24.10 -2.51
N GLU A 37 18.89 25.43 -2.49
CA GLU A 37 17.92 26.37 -3.08
C GLU A 37 17.45 26.02 -4.52
N PRO A 38 18.34 25.73 -5.49
CA PRO A 38 17.91 25.44 -6.86
C PRO A 38 17.18 24.10 -7.01
N LEU A 39 17.39 23.16 -6.08
CA LEU A 39 16.76 21.83 -6.09
C LEU A 39 15.50 21.78 -5.23
N LYS A 40 15.20 22.84 -4.46
CA LYS A 40 14.06 22.90 -3.55
C LYS A 40 12.73 22.65 -4.25
N THR A 41 12.52 23.21 -5.43
CA THR A 41 11.29 23.02 -6.22
C THR A 41 11.10 21.55 -6.62
N TRP A 42 12.18 20.88 -7.00
CA TRP A 42 12.18 19.45 -7.28
C TRP A 42 11.92 18.65 -6.00
N GLY A 43 12.59 18.99 -4.90
CA GLY A 43 12.40 18.36 -3.59
C GLY A 43 10.95 18.42 -3.11
N VAL A 44 10.30 19.59 -3.20
CA VAL A 44 8.88 19.77 -2.87
C VAL A 44 7.99 18.88 -3.74
N THR A 45 8.25 18.82 -5.05
CA THR A 45 7.46 17.99 -5.98
C THR A 45 7.57 16.50 -5.63
N LEU A 46 8.79 16.01 -5.32
CA LEU A 46 9.01 14.64 -4.84
C LEU A 46 8.24 14.39 -3.54
N PHE A 47 8.21 15.37 -2.64
CA PHE A 47 7.53 15.28 -1.35
C PHE A 47 6.01 15.18 -1.49
N VAL A 48 5.40 15.97 -2.38
CA VAL A 48 3.95 15.91 -2.66
C VAL A 48 3.57 14.54 -3.24
N ILE A 49 4.35 14.05 -4.21
CA ILE A 49 4.11 12.73 -4.82
C ILE A 49 4.23 11.63 -3.76
N ALA A 50 5.30 11.63 -2.97
CA ALA A 50 5.51 10.66 -1.90
C ALA A 50 4.38 10.69 -0.86
N SER A 51 3.89 11.89 -0.49
CA SER A 51 2.77 12.04 0.45
C SER A 51 1.46 11.46 -0.11
N LEU A 52 1.16 11.69 -1.39
CA LEU A 52 -0.04 11.13 -2.00
C LEU A 52 0.03 9.59 -2.04
N GLN A 53 1.20 9.07 -2.38
CA GLN A 53 1.51 7.64 -2.42
C GLN A 53 1.42 7.00 -1.02
N PHE A 54 1.75 7.76 0.03
CA PHE A 54 1.67 7.32 1.42
C PHE A 54 0.23 7.08 1.88
N VAL A 55 -0.71 7.90 1.39
CA VAL A 55 -2.14 7.77 1.72
C VAL A 55 -2.81 6.63 0.94
N LEU A 56 -2.38 6.39 -0.30
CA LEU A 56 -2.92 5.34 -1.15
C LEU A 56 -2.74 3.94 -0.54
N LYS A 57 -1.60 3.69 0.11
CA LYS A 57 -1.32 2.40 0.76
C LYS A 57 -2.34 2.01 1.83
N PRO A 58 -2.42 2.68 2.99
CA PRO A 58 -3.33 2.31 4.05
C PRO A 58 -4.77 2.25 3.56
N THR A 59 -5.15 3.10 2.60
CA THR A 59 -6.49 3.08 1.98
C THR A 59 -6.81 1.73 1.32
N ILE A 60 -5.90 1.21 0.48
CA ILE A 60 -6.10 -0.11 -0.18
C ILE A 60 -6.12 -1.24 0.86
N ARG A 61 -5.23 -1.19 1.86
CA ARG A 61 -5.17 -2.20 2.92
C ARG A 61 -6.44 -2.19 3.77
N LEU A 62 -6.94 -1.02 4.14
CA LEU A 62 -8.18 -0.81 4.90
C LEU A 62 -9.39 -1.41 4.18
N ILE A 63 -9.55 -1.13 2.89
CA ILE A 63 -10.66 -1.69 2.09
C ILE A 63 -10.59 -3.22 2.11
N HIS A 64 -9.41 -3.79 1.90
CA HIS A 64 -9.22 -5.24 1.89
C HIS A 64 -9.49 -5.88 3.25
N GLU A 65 -9.09 -5.21 4.34
CA GLU A 65 -9.26 -5.70 5.71
C GLU A 65 -10.71 -5.63 6.17
N ILE A 66 -11.46 -4.59 5.75
CA ILE A 66 -12.91 -4.47 5.99
C ILE A 66 -13.68 -5.58 5.28
N ASP A 67 -13.36 -5.84 4.00
CA ASP A 67 -14.00 -6.92 3.23
C ASP A 67 -13.65 -8.31 3.80
N ALA A 68 -12.39 -8.52 4.18
CA ALA A 68 -11.96 -9.75 4.82
C ALA A 68 -12.69 -9.98 6.15
N LYS A 69 -12.79 -8.96 7.00
CA LYS A 69 -13.50 -9.04 8.29
C LYS A 69 -14.97 -9.40 8.10
N ARG A 70 -15.62 -8.83 7.07
CA ARG A 70 -17.00 -9.18 6.70
C ARG A 70 -17.15 -10.63 6.24
N TYR A 71 -16.18 -11.16 5.51
CA TYR A 71 -16.22 -12.54 5.01
C TYR A 71 -15.93 -13.58 6.12
N TYR A 72 -14.97 -13.28 7.01
CA TYR A 72 -14.63 -14.18 8.12
C TYR A 72 -15.68 -14.20 9.24
N GLY A 73 -16.37 -13.07 9.50
CA GLY A 73 -17.45 -13.03 10.50
C GLY A 73 -18.58 -14.01 10.21
N ARG A 74 -18.98 -14.15 8.93
CA ARG A 74 -20.04 -15.10 8.54
C ARG A 74 -19.64 -16.57 8.72
N LYS A 75 -18.36 -16.92 8.58
CA LYS A 75 -17.90 -18.30 8.76
C LYS A 75 -17.83 -18.71 10.23
N TYR A 76 -17.49 -17.78 11.13
CA TYR A 76 -17.53 -18.03 12.57
C TYR A 76 -18.97 -18.25 13.07
N ASP A 77 -19.93 -17.45 12.60
CA ASP A 77 -21.33 -17.59 12.99
C ASP A 77 -21.98 -18.89 12.48
N GLU A 78 -21.59 -19.38 11.29
CA GLU A 78 -22.06 -20.68 10.78
C GLU A 78 -21.46 -21.87 11.53
N GLU A 79 -20.23 -21.76 12.01
CA GLU A 79 -19.54 -22.81 12.75
C GLU A 79 -20.06 -22.93 14.19
N ILE A 80 -20.35 -21.80 14.84
CA ILE A 80 -21.00 -21.77 16.17
C ILE A 80 -22.46 -22.21 16.10
N ARG A 81 -23.20 -21.88 15.03
CA ARG A 81 -24.61 -22.29 14.88
C ARG A 81 -24.80 -23.79 14.58
N ASN A 82 -23.78 -24.47 14.08
CA ASN A 82 -23.78 -25.91 13.81
C ASN A 82 -23.17 -26.76 14.95
N THR A 83 -22.75 -26.13 16.05
CA THR A 83 -22.31 -26.79 17.29
C THR A 83 -23.43 -26.68 18.34
#